data_AF-D6X7T8-F1
#
_entry.id   AF-D6X7T8-F1
#
_cell.length_a   1.000
_cell.length_b   1.000
_cell.length_c   1.000
_cell.angle_alpha   90.00
_cell.angle_beta   90.00
_cell.angle_gamma   90.00
#
_symmetry.space_group_name_H-M   'P 1'
#
loop_
_entity.id
_entity.type
_entity.pdbx_description
1 polymer ?
#
loop_
_entity_poly.entity_id
_entity_poly.type
_entity_poly.pdbx_seq_one_letter_code
_entity_poly.pdbx_strand_id
1 'polypeptide(L)'
;MRPSTVKTVAALLAGPNETERRSGLYSALALPPQAYPKAVTPSRDAVDVDVPAPLGGLTEPARGQLVCTIAYAESADGGVLVTLRGTDGALAPASCDLRPGPTATAGTDPG
;
A
#
# COMPACT_ATOMS: atom_id res chain seq x y z
N MET A 1 17.94 8.87 -2.51
CA MET A 1 17.30 8.68 -3.83
C MET A 1 15.98 7.98 -3.57
N ARG A 2 14.84 8.58 -3.94
CA ARG A 2 13.53 7.95 -3.72
C ARG A 2 13.31 6.83 -4.75
N PRO A 3 12.76 5.68 -4.35
CA PRO A 3 12.40 4.64 -5.31
C PRO A 3 11.27 5.14 -6.21
N SER A 4 11.20 4.64 -7.45
CA SER A 4 10.07 4.90 -8.34
C SER A 4 8.80 4.26 -7.77
N THR A 5 7.71 5.03 -7.64
CA THR A 5 6.41 4.54 -7.18
C THR A 5 5.90 3.36 -7.99
N VAL A 6 6.05 3.40 -9.32
CA VAL A 6 5.71 2.26 -10.18
C VAL A 6 6.49 1.00 -9.79
N LYS A 7 7.80 1.13 -9.55
CA LYS A 7 8.66 0.01 -9.17
C LYS A 7 8.35 -0.52 -7.77
N THR A 8 8.06 0.38 -6.82
CA THR A 8 7.71 0.00 -5.45
C THR A 8 6.37 -0.75 -5.41
N VAL A 9 5.36 -0.26 -6.14
CA VAL A 9 4.07 -0.97 -6.26
C VAL A 9 4.25 -2.31 -6.97
N ALA A 10 5.07 -2.38 -8.03
CA ALA A 10 5.37 -3.65 -8.69
C ALA A 10 5.99 -4.68 -7.72
N ALA A 11 6.89 -4.25 -6.82
CA ALA A 11 7.45 -5.12 -5.79
C ALA A 11 6.38 -5.60 -4.78
N LEU A 12 5.47 -4.71 -4.35
CA LEU A 12 4.34 -5.09 -3.49
C LEU A 12 3.47 -6.18 -4.15
N LEU A 13 3.14 -5.99 -5.43
CA LEU A 13 2.30 -6.91 -6.20
C LEU A 13 2.98 -8.26 -6.48
N ALA A 14 4.30 -8.25 -6.69
CA ALA A 14 5.09 -9.48 -6.78
C ALA A 14 5.12 -10.25 -5.45
N GLY A 15 4.93 -9.54 -4.34
CA GLY A 15 4.91 -10.09 -3.00
C GLY A 15 6.31 -10.24 -2.39
N PRO A 16 6.36 -10.54 -1.08
CA PRO A 16 7.62 -10.67 -0.36
C PRO A 16 8.44 -11.86 -0.84
N ASN A 17 9.75 -11.66 -0.88
CA ASN A 17 10.70 -12.74 -1.13
C ASN A 17 10.70 -13.76 0.02
N GLU A 18 11.43 -14.87 -0.12
CA GLU A 18 11.41 -15.94 0.88
C GLU A 18 11.92 -15.50 2.26
N THR A 19 12.96 -14.66 2.31
CA THR A 19 13.49 -14.13 3.57
C THR A 19 12.48 -13.23 4.26
N GLU A 20 11.82 -12.34 3.52
CA GLU A 20 10.77 -11.46 4.04
C GLU A 20 9.56 -12.26 4.55
N ARG A 21 9.14 -13.30 3.81
CA ARG A 21 8.08 -14.22 4.24
C ARG A 21 8.45 -14.95 5.53
N ARG A 22 9.71 -15.41 5.66
CA ARG A 22 10.21 -16.04 6.89
C ARG A 22 10.21 -15.06 8.08
N SER A 23 10.30 -13.76 7.82
CA SER A 23 10.14 -12.70 8.84
C SER A 23 8.67 -12.33 9.13
N GLY A 24 7.70 -13.03 8.54
CA GLY A 24 6.28 -12.80 8.75
C GLY A 24 5.67 -11.70 7.87
N LEU A 25 6.41 -11.16 6.89
CA LEU A 25 5.86 -10.19 5.94
C LEU A 25 4.97 -10.89 4.91
N TYR A 26 3.88 -10.23 4.53
CA TYR A 26 2.92 -10.70 3.55
C TYR A 26 2.33 -9.54 2.74
N SER A 27 1.91 -9.84 1.50
CA SER A 27 1.05 -8.97 0.71
C SER A 27 -0.40 -9.44 0.81
N ALA A 28 -1.35 -8.51 0.91
CA ALA A 28 -2.76 -8.81 1.02
C ALA A 28 -3.27 -9.47 -0.29
N LEU A 29 -4.01 -10.57 -0.15
CA LEU A 29 -4.45 -11.39 -1.28
C LEU A 29 -5.37 -10.67 -2.27
N ALA A 30 -6.07 -9.63 -1.82
CA ALA A 30 -6.99 -8.85 -2.66
C ALA A 30 -6.29 -7.81 -3.55
N LEU A 31 -4.96 -7.74 -3.55
CA LEU A 31 -4.21 -6.88 -4.46
C LEU A 31 -4.29 -7.44 -5.90
N PRO A 32 -4.87 -6.69 -6.87
CA PRO A 32 -4.97 -7.16 -8.24
C PRO A 32 -3.56 -7.24 -8.86
N PRO A 33 -3.16 -8.37 -9.48
CA PRO A 33 -1.85 -8.49 -10.11
C PRO A 33 -1.58 -7.43 -11.17
N GLN A 34 -2.63 -6.94 -11.82
CA GLN A 34 -2.58 -5.89 -12.85
C GLN A 34 -2.62 -4.46 -12.30
N ALA A 35 -2.59 -4.26 -10.97
CA ALA A 35 -2.67 -2.94 -10.34
C ALA A 35 -1.38 -2.09 -10.47
N TYR A 36 -0.61 -2.29 -11.53
CA TYR A 36 0.58 -1.49 -11.82
C TYR A 36 0.18 -0.05 -12.15
N PRO A 37 0.75 0.96 -11.45
CA PRO A 37 0.44 2.35 -11.76
C PRO A 37 0.79 2.69 -13.21
N LYS A 38 -0.20 3.20 -13.96
CA LYS A 38 0.01 3.70 -15.33
C LYS A 38 0.44 5.16 -15.35
N ALA A 39 -0.04 5.94 -14.39
CA ALA A 39 0.35 7.32 -14.19
C ALA A 39 0.46 7.62 -12.70
N VAL A 40 1.45 8.43 -12.36
CA VAL A 40 1.68 8.93 -11.01
C VAL A 40 1.85 10.44 -11.15
N THR A 41 0.93 11.19 -10.56
CA THR A 41 0.91 12.66 -10.64
C THR A 41 1.13 13.21 -9.23
N PRO A 42 2.38 13.50 -8.85
CA PRO A 42 2.68 14.09 -7.55
C PRO A 42 2.25 15.57 -7.51
N SER A 43 1.75 15.96 -6.35
CA SER A 43 1.48 17.33 -5.91
C SER A 43 2.21 17.59 -4.60
N ARG A 44 2.10 18.80 -4.04
CA ARG A 44 2.90 19.23 -2.89
C ARG A 44 2.79 18.28 -1.69
N ASP A 45 1.56 17.93 -1.30
CA ASP A 45 1.27 17.08 -0.12
C ASP A 45 0.35 15.89 -0.48
N ALA A 46 0.22 15.60 -1.77
CA ALA A 46 -0.68 14.57 -2.28
C ALA A 46 -0.12 13.92 -3.55
N VAL A 47 -0.59 12.73 -3.87
CA VAL A 47 -0.28 12.02 -5.11
C VAL A 47 -1.54 11.36 -5.66
N ASP A 48 -1.79 11.59 -6.95
CA ASP A 48 -2.82 10.86 -7.68
C ASP A 48 -2.17 9.70 -8.44
N VAL A 49 -2.75 8.51 -8.31
CA VAL A 49 -2.25 7.29 -8.95
C VAL A 49 -3.34 6.60 -9.76
N ASP A 50 -3.11 6.47 -11.07
CA ASP A 50 -4.01 5.77 -11.97
C ASP A 50 -3.61 4.31 -12.09
N VAL A 51 -4.54 3.41 -11.75
CA VAL A 51 -4.37 1.96 -11.68
C VAL A 51 -5.33 1.30 -12.67
N PRO A 52 -4.84 0.44 -13.59
CA PRO A 52 -5.67 -0.21 -14.60
C PRO A 52 -6.37 -1.46 -14.06
N ALA A 53 -6.98 -1.34 -12.88
CA ALA A 53 -7.70 -2.41 -12.20
C ALA A 53 -8.92 -1.84 -11.47
N PRO A 54 -9.97 -2.65 -11.23
CA PRO A 54 -11.06 -2.25 -10.36
C PRO A 54 -10.57 -2.16 -8.90
N LEU A 55 -10.96 -1.09 -8.20
CA LEU A 55 -10.60 -0.84 -6.81
C LEU A 55 -11.69 -1.28 -5.83
N GLY A 56 -12.93 -1.45 -6.28
CA GLY A 56 -14.07 -1.84 -5.43
C GLY A 56 -13.94 -3.23 -4.80
N GLY A 57 -13.04 -4.08 -5.32
CA GLY A 57 -12.73 -5.40 -4.75
C GLY A 57 -11.62 -5.40 -3.69
N LEU A 58 -10.97 -4.25 -3.43
CA LEU A 58 -9.90 -4.17 -2.45
C LEU A 58 -10.45 -4.31 -1.03
N THR A 59 -9.88 -5.25 -0.28
CA THR A 59 -10.07 -5.30 1.18
C THR A 59 -9.35 -4.13 1.86
N GLU A 60 -9.75 -3.79 3.08
CA GLU A 60 -9.07 -2.77 3.91
C GLU A 60 -7.54 -2.98 3.99
N PRO A 61 -7.01 -4.19 4.26
CA PRO A 61 -5.57 -4.41 4.26
C PRO A 61 -4.91 -4.19 2.90
N ALA A 62 -5.56 -4.60 1.80
CA ALA A 62 -5.02 -4.40 0.46
C ALA A 62 -4.96 -2.92 0.07
N ARG A 63 -6.03 -2.16 0.38
CA ARG A 63 -6.03 -0.70 0.19
C ARG A 63 -4.95 -0.04 1.04
N GLY A 64 -4.86 -0.42 2.32
CA GLY A 64 -3.85 0.12 3.24
C GLY A 64 -2.42 -0.14 2.77
N GLN A 65 -2.09 -1.38 2.37
CA GLN A 65 -0.77 -1.71 1.84
C GLN A 65 -0.44 -0.93 0.58
N LEU A 66 -1.39 -0.79 -0.35
CA LEU A 66 -1.18 -0.04 -1.59
C LEU A 66 -0.95 1.46 -1.31
N VAL A 67 -1.82 2.08 -0.49
CA VAL A 67 -1.69 3.49 -0.07
C VAL A 67 -0.36 3.72 0.63
N CYS A 68 0.01 2.89 1.60
CA CYS A 68 1.27 3.03 2.32
C CYS A 68 2.50 2.84 1.44
N THR A 69 2.47 1.87 0.54
CA THR A 69 3.59 1.64 -0.39
C THR A 69 3.82 2.84 -1.29
N ILE A 70 2.73 3.44 -1.80
CA ILE A 70 2.81 4.66 -2.63
C ILE A 70 3.29 5.84 -1.78
N ALA A 71 2.71 6.05 -0.59
CA ALA A 71 3.06 7.16 0.27
C ALA A 71 4.55 7.17 0.64
N TYR A 72 5.11 6.00 0.98
CA TYR A 72 6.54 5.87 1.28
C TYR A 72 7.46 5.93 0.05
N ALA A 73 6.94 5.65 -1.14
CA ALA A 73 7.70 5.86 -2.38
C ALA A 73 7.83 7.37 -2.71
N GLU A 74 6.78 8.14 -2.45
CA GLU A 74 6.73 9.59 -2.72
C GLU A 74 7.37 10.42 -1.60
N SER A 75 7.15 10.06 -0.33
CA SER A 75 7.72 10.75 0.83
C SER A 75 8.35 9.80 1.84
N ALA A 76 9.55 10.15 2.31
CA ALA A 76 10.30 9.33 3.27
C ALA A 76 9.58 9.16 4.62
N ASP A 77 8.71 10.11 4.99
CA ASP A 77 7.87 10.04 6.19
C ASP A 77 6.49 9.42 5.93
N GLY A 78 6.14 9.11 4.67
CA GLY A 78 4.82 8.61 4.28
C GLY A 78 3.68 9.62 4.42
N GLY A 79 3.98 10.91 4.62
CA GLY A 79 3.03 11.96 4.98
C GLY A 79 2.17 12.51 3.83
N VAL A 80 2.18 11.88 2.66
CA VAL A 80 1.38 12.34 1.50
C VAL A 80 0.01 11.66 1.46
N LEU A 81 -1.01 12.42 1.05
CA LEU A 81 -2.32 11.86 0.75
C LEU A 81 -2.30 11.14 -0.60
N VAL A 82 -2.79 9.91 -0.63
CA VAL A 82 -2.85 9.10 -1.86
C VAL A 82 -4.29 9.02 -2.36
N THR A 83 -4.51 9.44 -3.60
CA THR A 83 -5.76 9.18 -4.33
C THR A 83 -5.52 8.05 -5.32
N LEU A 84 -6.34 6.99 -5.24
CA LEU A 84 -6.30 5.88 -6.19
C LEU A 84 -7.45 6.02 -7.19
N ARG A 85 -7.14 5.97 -8.49
CA ARG A 85 -8.12 5.93 -9.58
C ARG A 85 -8.05 4.60 -10.31
N GLY A 86 -9.13 3.84 -10.23
CA GLY A 86 -9.31 2.55 -10.87
C GLY A 86 -10.14 2.63 -12.14
N THR A 87 -10.39 1.46 -12.75
CA THR A 87 -11.30 1.35 -13.90
C THR A 87 -12.77 1.49 -13.53
N ASP A 88 -13.11 1.33 -12.24
CA ASP A 88 -14.46 1.38 -11.68
C ASP A 88 -14.74 2.63 -10.85
N GLY A 89 -13.78 3.56 -10.76
CA GLY A 89 -13.94 4.83 -10.06
C GLY A 89 -12.71 5.25 -9.28
N ALA A 90 -12.86 6.30 -8.48
CA ALA A 90 -11.80 6.80 -7.60
C ALA A 90 -12.13 6.49 -6.15
N LEU A 91 -11.10 6.13 -5.37
CA LEU A 91 -11.19 6.10 -3.92
C LEU A 91 -10.89 7.48 -3.35
N ALA A 92 -11.51 7.81 -2.22
CA ALA A 92 -11.22 9.04 -1.50
C ALA A 92 -9.73 9.10 -1.11
N PRO A 93 -9.12 10.30 -1.05
CA PRO A 93 -7.75 10.45 -0.60
C PRO A 93 -7.53 9.82 0.78
N ALA A 94 -6.44 9.07 0.94
CA ALA A 94 -6.11 8.38 2.18
C ALA A 94 -4.64 8.61 2.56
N SER A 95 -4.38 8.80 3.85
CA SER A 95 -3.04 8.78 4.43
C SER A 95 -2.61 7.34 4.72
N CYS A 96 -1.28 7.13 4.78
CA CYS A 96 -0.74 5.93 5.38
C CYS A 96 -0.81 6.04 6.91
N ASP A 97 -1.98 5.75 7.46
CA ASP A 97 -2.13 5.57 8.89
C ASP A 97 -1.62 4.18 9.24
N LEU A 98 -0.29 4.03 9.38
CA LEU A 98 0.26 2.91 10.13
C LEU A 98 -0.19 3.06 11.58
N ARG A 99 -1.46 2.80 11.89
CA ARG A 99 -1.79 2.33 13.22
C ARG A 99 -1.00 1.03 13.37
N PRO A 100 -0.05 0.94 14.31
CA PRO A 100 0.40 -0.36 14.74
C PRO A 100 -0.87 -1.15 15.03
N GLY A 101 -1.04 -2.31 14.40
CA GLY A 101 -2.09 -3.23 14.85
C GLY A 101 -1.93 -3.41 16.35
N PRO A 102 -3.00 -3.70 17.12
CA PRO A 102 -2.84 -4.00 18.53
C PRO A 102 -1.74 -5.06 18.61
N THR A 103 -0.64 -4.72 19.30
CA THR A 103 0.44 -5.64 19.59
C THR A 103 -0.23 -6.94 19.97
N ALA A 104 0.00 -8.02 19.21
CA ALA A 104 -0.56 -9.31 19.54
C ALA A 104 -0.33 -9.50 21.03
N THR A 105 -1.43 -9.55 21.79
CA THR A 105 -1.43 -9.51 23.25
C THR A 105 -0.33 -10.44 23.71
N ALA A 106 0.73 -9.88 24.31
CA ALA A 106 1.60 -10.66 25.15
C ALA A 106 0.68 -11.20 26.24
N GLY A 107 0.19 -12.41 26.02
CA GLY A 107 -0.60 -13.16 26.97
C GLY A 107 0.26 -13.30 28.21
N THR A 108 0.03 -12.41 29.16
CA THR A 108 0.30 -12.68 30.55
C THR A 108 -0.66 -13.80 30.94
N ASP A 109 -0.12 -14.91 31.41
CA ASP A 109 -0.82 -15.69 32.43
C ASP A 109 0.20 -16.24 33.45
N PRO A 110 -0.05 -16.07 34.76
CA PRO A 110 0.82 -16.49 35.85
C PRO A 110 0.54 -17.95 36.25
N GLY A 111 1.60 -18.66 36.64
CA GLY A 111 1.52 -19.96 37.33
C GLY A 111 2.43 -19.96 38.55
#